data_AF-A0A6P3ZCB1-F1
#
_entry.id   AF-A0A6P3ZCB1-F1
#
_cell.length_a   1.000
_cell.length_b   1.000
_cell.length_c   1.000
_cell.angle_alpha   90.00
_cell.angle_beta   90.00
_cell.angle_gamma   90.00
#
_symmetry.space_group_name_H-M   'P 1'
#
loop_
_entity.id
_entity.type
_entity.pdbx_description
1 polymer ?
#
loop_
_entity_poly.entity_id
_entity_poly.type
_entity_poly.pdbx_seq_one_letter_code
_entity_poly.pdbx_strand_id
1 'polypeptide(L)'
;MAEDRKARAKDALNTIDKDYKKSFTIEYLKQEAVKIDHSSVTLCMVYNATGDTIRFLYPHDWSGTAYGETAPKPQVEISNGAWHSFVHESGTGGSTGAVVYRIQYEPQKYCDVMQAWDTPADLKDPNKVYTEIQELFHFMDEKGNWEF
;
A
#
# COMPACT_ATOMS: atom_id res chain seq x y z
N MET A 1 -0.92 26.33 -2.80
CA MET A 1 -0.15 26.54 -4.06
C MET A 1 0.82 25.38 -4.25
N ALA A 2 1.27 25.08 -5.47
CA ALA A 2 2.13 23.91 -5.75
C ALA A 2 3.45 23.91 -4.96
N GLU A 3 4.05 25.08 -4.72
CA GLU A 3 5.29 25.21 -3.93
C GLU A 3 5.11 24.83 -2.46
N ASP A 4 3.94 25.11 -1.89
CA ASP A 4 3.59 24.75 -0.52
C ASP A 4 3.38 23.22 -0.35
N ARG A 5 2.82 22.55 -1.37
CA ARG A 5 2.74 21.07 -1.41
C ARG A 5 4.11 20.41 -1.41
N LYS A 6 5.04 20.88 -2.26
CA LYS A 6 6.41 20.34 -2.32
C LYS A 6 7.14 20.50 -0.99
N ALA A 7 6.94 21.63 -0.30
CA ALA A 7 7.51 21.86 1.02
C ALA A 7 6.98 20.84 2.05
N ARG A 8 5.66 20.61 2.10
CA ARG A 8 5.05 19.59 2.98
C ARG A 8 5.50 18.16 2.66
N ALA A 9 5.63 17.82 1.38
CA ALA A 9 6.13 16.53 0.92
C ALA A 9 7.57 16.29 1.40
N LYS A 10 8.42 17.31 1.26
CA LYS A 10 9.82 17.27 1.71
C LYS A 10 9.92 17.14 3.23
N ASP A 11 9.10 17.87 3.99
CA ASP A 11 9.08 17.79 5.45
C ASP A 11 8.63 16.40 5.95
N ALA A 12 7.59 15.84 5.32
CA ALA A 12 7.17 14.46 5.59
C ALA A 12 8.31 13.47 5.33
N LEU A 13 8.94 13.53 4.15
CA LEU A 13 10.04 12.62 3.83
C LEU A 13 11.21 12.70 4.84
N ASN A 14 11.55 13.90 5.29
CA ASN A 14 12.61 14.11 6.29
C ASN A 14 12.24 13.58 7.69
N THR A 15 10.96 13.34 7.96
CA THR A 15 10.44 12.90 9.26
C THR A 15 9.83 11.50 9.22
N ILE A 16 10.13 10.73 8.17
CA ILE A 16 9.56 9.40 7.90
C ILE A 16 9.69 8.41 9.07
N ASP A 17 10.80 8.46 9.81
CA ASP A 17 11.02 7.63 11.00
C ASP A 17 11.23 8.46 12.27
N LYS A 18 10.77 9.72 12.25
CA LYS A 18 10.78 10.56 13.45
C LYS A 18 9.96 9.85 14.54
N ASP A 19 10.49 9.86 15.76
CA ASP A 19 9.86 9.23 16.93
C ASP A 19 9.63 7.72 16.78
N TYR A 20 10.46 7.04 15.96
CA TYR A 20 10.43 5.58 15.73
C TYR A 20 9.13 5.07 15.12
N LYS A 21 8.36 5.94 14.44
CA LYS A 21 7.06 5.60 13.86
C LYS A 21 7.11 4.37 12.97
N LYS A 22 8.15 4.22 12.14
CA LYS A 22 8.30 3.05 11.27
C LYS A 22 8.42 1.77 12.09
N SER A 23 9.26 1.79 13.12
CA SER A 23 9.48 0.63 13.99
C SER A 23 8.22 0.24 14.74
N PHE A 24 7.47 1.21 15.27
CA PHE A 24 6.18 0.95 15.90
C PHE A 24 5.17 0.31 14.94
N THR A 25 5.08 0.80 13.70
CA THR A 25 4.19 0.23 12.68
C THR A 25 4.58 -1.21 12.33
N ILE A 26 5.89 -1.52 12.22
CA ILE A 26 6.38 -2.88 11.98
C ILE A 26 5.97 -3.81 13.13
N GLU A 27 6.21 -3.40 14.38
CA GLU A 27 5.89 -4.23 15.55
C GLU A 27 4.38 -4.44 15.71
N TYR A 28 3.57 -3.41 15.44
CA TYR A 28 2.12 -3.55 15.35
C TYR A 28 1.70 -4.61 14.31
N LEU A 29 2.22 -4.52 13.08
CA LEU A 29 1.89 -5.49 12.03
C LEU A 29 2.31 -6.92 12.40
N LYS A 30 3.48 -7.11 13.03
CA LYS A 30 3.91 -8.43 13.50
C LYS A 30 2.95 -9.00 14.55
N GLN A 31 2.46 -8.15 15.47
CA GLN A 31 1.50 -8.58 16.49
C GLN A 31 0.13 -8.94 15.90
N GLU A 32 -0.28 -8.29 14.81
CA GLU A 32 -1.51 -8.66 14.09
C GLU A 32 -1.31 -9.93 13.27
N ALA A 33 -0.16 -10.07 12.61
CA ALA A 33 0.19 -11.23 11.79
C ALA A 33 0.14 -12.56 12.53
N VAL A 34 0.61 -12.60 13.78
CA VAL A 34 0.59 -13.84 14.60
C VAL A 34 -0.82 -14.31 14.97
N LYS A 35 -1.85 -13.51 14.75
CA LYS A 35 -3.26 -13.86 15.01
C LYS A 35 -3.93 -14.51 13.79
N ILE A 36 -3.27 -14.51 12.63
CA ILE A 36 -3.81 -14.97 11.36
C ILE A 36 -3.40 -16.44 11.15
N ASP A 37 -4.38 -17.30 10.94
CA ASP A 37 -4.17 -18.75 10.72
C ASP A 37 -3.93 -19.06 9.24
N HIS A 38 -2.81 -18.59 8.70
CA HIS A 38 -2.40 -18.79 7.31
C HIS A 38 -0.93 -19.21 7.21
N SER A 39 -0.57 -19.93 6.13
CA SER A 39 0.78 -20.44 5.92
C SER A 39 1.86 -19.34 5.78
N SER A 40 1.46 -18.18 5.27
CA SER A 40 2.28 -16.97 5.21
C SER A 40 1.40 -15.72 5.14
N VAL A 41 1.98 -14.57 5.42
CA VAL A 41 1.32 -13.26 5.25
C VAL A 41 2.32 -12.25 4.71
N THR A 42 1.83 -11.24 4.00
CA THR A 42 2.61 -10.07 3.59
C THR A 42 2.23 -8.89 4.48
N LEU A 43 3.23 -8.28 5.12
CA LEU A 43 3.05 -7.09 5.95
C LEU A 43 3.23 -5.85 5.08
N CYS A 44 2.14 -5.15 4.80
CA CYS A 44 2.15 -4.01 3.88
C CYS A 44 2.19 -2.70 4.66
N MET A 45 3.08 -1.79 4.26
CA MET A 45 3.24 -0.47 4.87
C MET A 45 3.34 0.60 3.78
N VAL A 46 2.55 1.66 3.92
CA VAL A 46 2.53 2.81 3.01
C VAL A 46 2.78 4.08 3.81
N TYR A 47 3.79 4.84 3.42
CA TYR A 47 4.04 6.17 3.96
C TYR A 47 3.67 7.23 2.93
N ASN A 48 2.75 8.12 3.27
CA ASN A 48 2.37 9.19 2.37
C ASN A 48 3.29 10.40 2.57
N ALA A 49 4.18 10.65 1.61
CA ALA A 49 5.00 11.86 1.52
C ALA A 49 4.67 12.71 0.28
N THR A 50 3.41 12.70 -0.17
CA THR A 50 3.01 13.41 -1.41
C THR A 50 2.74 14.91 -1.18
N GLY A 51 2.73 15.37 0.06
CA GLY A 51 2.40 16.74 0.44
C GLY A 51 0.91 17.00 0.68
N ASP A 52 0.02 16.07 0.31
CA ASP A 52 -1.43 16.13 0.54
C ASP A 52 -1.95 14.75 0.98
N THR A 53 -3.22 14.64 1.37
CA THR A 53 -3.87 13.34 1.67
C THR A 53 -4.01 12.51 0.40
N ILE A 54 -3.68 11.21 0.47
CA ILE A 54 -3.95 10.24 -0.60
C ILE A 54 -5.16 9.38 -0.24
N ARG A 55 -5.89 8.92 -1.26
CA ARG A 55 -7.12 8.17 -1.06
C ARG A 55 -7.01 6.77 -1.66
N PHE A 56 -7.31 5.75 -0.87
CA PHE A 56 -7.43 4.39 -1.36
C PHE A 56 -8.63 4.26 -2.30
N LEU A 57 -8.43 3.59 -3.44
CA LEU A 57 -9.49 3.34 -4.41
C LEU A 57 -10.02 1.91 -4.32
N TYR A 58 -9.18 0.92 -4.61
CA TYR A 58 -9.53 -0.49 -4.60
C TYR A 58 -8.30 -1.38 -4.44
N PRO A 59 -8.50 -2.58 -3.87
CA PRO A 59 -7.51 -3.66 -3.89
C PRO A 59 -7.62 -4.44 -5.21
N HIS A 60 -6.63 -5.29 -5.45
CA HIS A 60 -6.75 -6.38 -6.40
C HIS A 60 -5.96 -7.57 -5.88
N ASP A 61 -6.65 -8.69 -5.62
CA ASP A 61 -6.07 -9.89 -5.02
C ASP A 61 -5.98 -10.97 -6.11
N TRP A 62 -4.76 -11.31 -6.58
CA TRP A 62 -4.57 -12.44 -7.51
C TRP A 62 -4.53 -13.80 -6.76
N SER A 63 -3.93 -13.83 -5.57
CA SER A 63 -3.93 -14.99 -4.67
C SER A 63 -3.80 -14.54 -3.23
N GLY A 64 -4.73 -14.94 -2.37
CA GLY A 64 -4.82 -14.46 -0.99
C GLY A 64 -5.84 -13.34 -0.84
N THR A 65 -5.80 -12.59 0.26
CA THR A 65 -6.66 -11.41 0.40
C THR A 65 -6.17 -10.36 1.40
N ALA A 66 -6.43 -9.08 1.11
CA ALA A 66 -6.27 -7.95 2.06
C ALA A 66 -7.51 -7.72 2.95
N TYR A 67 -8.58 -8.50 2.78
CA TYR A 67 -9.88 -8.30 3.45
C TYR A 67 -10.27 -9.46 4.35
N GLY A 68 -9.29 -10.20 4.86
CA GLY A 68 -9.48 -11.17 5.92
C GLY A 68 -10.31 -10.61 7.09
N GLU A 69 -11.04 -11.49 7.77
CA GLU A 69 -11.97 -11.07 8.83
C GLU A 69 -11.26 -10.36 9.99
N THR A 70 -10.02 -10.75 10.27
CA THR A 70 -9.23 -10.29 11.42
C THR A 70 -8.03 -9.41 11.06
N ALA A 71 -7.64 -9.36 9.78
CA ALA A 71 -6.50 -8.58 9.32
C ALA A 71 -6.77 -7.06 9.31
N PRO A 72 -5.77 -6.22 9.65
CA PRO A 72 -5.82 -4.79 9.38
C PRO A 72 -5.96 -4.53 7.88
N LYS A 73 -6.87 -3.62 7.49
CA LYS A 73 -7.28 -3.38 6.10
C LYS A 73 -6.75 -2.05 5.54
N PRO A 74 -6.64 -1.90 4.22
CA PRO A 74 -6.33 -0.62 3.60
C PRO A 74 -7.26 0.51 4.08
N GLN A 75 -6.69 1.60 4.58
CA GLN A 75 -7.45 2.79 5.00
C GLN A 75 -7.91 3.60 3.81
N VAL A 76 -9.12 4.17 3.93
CA VAL A 76 -9.72 5.01 2.89
C VAL A 76 -8.87 6.24 2.58
N GLU A 77 -8.24 6.85 3.59
CA GLU A 77 -7.41 8.05 3.44
C GLU A 77 -6.15 7.97 4.30
N ILE A 78 -5.03 8.47 3.75
CA ILE A 78 -3.75 8.53 4.44
C ILE A 78 -3.25 9.97 4.35
N SER A 79 -3.16 10.67 5.48
CA SER A 79 -2.65 12.05 5.55
C SER A 79 -1.17 12.14 5.19
N ASN A 80 -0.73 13.30 4.66
CA ASN A 80 0.69 13.54 4.46
C ASN A 80 1.47 13.41 5.78
N GLY A 81 2.60 12.72 5.74
CA GLY A 81 3.45 12.45 6.90
C GLY A 81 3.00 11.28 7.77
N ALA A 82 1.94 10.55 7.38
CA ALA A 82 1.43 9.41 8.13
C ALA A 82 1.83 8.06 7.51
N TRP A 83 2.07 7.10 8.40
CA TRP A 83 2.14 5.69 8.04
C TRP A 83 0.74 5.09 8.06
N HIS A 84 0.50 4.22 7.10
CA HIS A 84 -0.61 3.29 7.09
C HIS A 84 -0.07 1.88 6.88
N SER A 85 -0.79 0.90 7.43
CA SER A 85 -0.34 -0.48 7.45
C SER A 85 -1.52 -1.44 7.40
N PHE A 86 -1.36 -2.51 6.62
CA PHE A 86 -2.35 -3.57 6.47
C PHE A 86 -1.65 -4.93 6.29
N VAL A 87 -2.40 -6.02 6.43
CA VAL A 87 -1.89 -7.37 6.19
C VAL A 87 -2.62 -7.97 4.99
N HIS A 88 -1.87 -8.67 4.14
CA HIS A 88 -2.44 -9.51 3.09
C HIS A 88 -2.16 -10.98 3.40
N GLU A 89 -3.21 -11.76 3.52
CA GLU A 89 -3.18 -13.17 3.91
C GLU A 89 -2.86 -14.05 2.70
N SER A 90 -2.02 -15.08 2.85
CA SER A 90 -1.71 -15.98 1.73
C SER A 90 -2.89 -16.88 1.35
N GLY A 91 -3.13 -17.03 0.06
CA GLY A 91 -3.97 -18.08 -0.52
C GLY A 91 -3.15 -19.31 -0.92
N THR A 92 -3.71 -20.14 -1.80
CA THR A 92 -3.05 -21.36 -2.32
C THR A 92 -1.80 -21.05 -3.16
N GLY A 93 -1.79 -19.92 -3.87
CA GLY A 93 -0.64 -19.45 -4.67
C GLY A 93 0.36 -18.60 -3.89
N GLY A 94 0.18 -18.42 -2.58
CA GLY A 94 0.91 -17.43 -1.78
C GLY A 94 0.12 -16.14 -1.63
N SER A 95 0.81 -15.04 -1.36
CA SER A 95 0.23 -13.71 -1.17
C SER A 95 0.64 -12.80 -2.34
N THR A 96 -0.28 -12.61 -3.28
CA THR A 96 -0.07 -11.84 -4.50
C THR A 96 -1.25 -10.87 -4.66
N GLY A 97 -0.96 -9.58 -4.53
CA GLY A 97 -1.99 -8.55 -4.44
C GLY A 97 -1.47 -7.16 -4.77
N ALA A 98 -2.40 -6.23 -4.96
CA ALA A 98 -2.12 -4.83 -5.20
C ALA A 98 -3.12 -3.93 -4.49
N VAL A 99 -2.69 -2.70 -4.23
CA VAL A 99 -3.56 -1.60 -3.81
C VAL A 99 -3.33 -0.38 -4.69
N VAL A 100 -4.40 0.34 -5.00
CA VAL A 100 -4.34 1.57 -5.78
C VAL A 100 -4.73 2.76 -4.92
N TYR A 101 -3.88 3.77 -4.90
CA TYR A 101 -4.14 5.06 -4.26
C TYR A 101 -4.25 6.17 -5.29
N ARG A 102 -5.26 7.03 -5.16
CA ARG A 102 -5.34 8.29 -5.89
C ARG A 102 -4.55 9.36 -5.18
N ILE A 103 -3.71 10.06 -5.93
CA ILE A 103 -2.91 11.18 -5.43
C ILE A 103 -3.23 12.45 -6.23
N GLN A 104 -3.11 13.59 -5.56
CA GLN A 104 -3.14 14.90 -6.21
C GLN A 104 -1.70 15.39 -6.40
N TYR A 105 -1.26 15.59 -7.65
CA TYR A 105 0.10 16.06 -7.94
C TYR A 105 0.19 17.57 -8.22
N GLU A 106 -0.93 18.15 -8.67
CA GLU A 106 -1.14 19.60 -8.86
C GLU A 106 -2.58 19.96 -8.47
N PRO A 107 -2.92 21.25 -8.26
CA PRO A 107 -4.30 21.66 -7.98
C PRO A 107 -5.27 21.08 -9.01
N GLN A 108 -6.20 20.24 -8.54
CA GLN A 108 -7.22 19.56 -9.35
C GLN A 108 -6.66 18.59 -10.42
N LYS A 109 -5.39 18.19 -10.34
CA LYS A 109 -4.82 17.14 -11.20
C LYS A 109 -4.44 15.91 -10.38
N TYR A 110 -4.90 14.76 -10.86
CA TYR A 110 -4.85 13.50 -10.14
C TYR A 110 -4.21 12.41 -10.98
N CYS A 111 -3.50 11.49 -10.33
CA CYS A 111 -3.04 10.25 -10.91
C CYS A 111 -3.28 9.10 -9.92
N ASP A 112 -3.26 7.88 -10.43
CA ASP A 112 -3.45 6.68 -9.63
C ASP A 112 -2.10 5.96 -9.49
N VAL A 113 -1.80 5.50 -8.28
CA VAL A 113 -0.53 4.87 -7.91
C VAL A 113 -0.81 3.45 -7.42
N MET A 114 -0.31 2.47 -8.16
CA MET A 114 -0.38 1.07 -7.77
C MET A 114 0.85 0.69 -6.92
N GLN A 115 0.60 -0.09 -5.87
CA GLN A 115 1.61 -0.84 -5.13
C GLN A 115 1.22 -2.32 -5.20
N ALA A 116 2.03 -3.15 -5.83
CA ALA A 116 1.81 -4.58 -6.01
C ALA A 116 2.92 -5.40 -5.35
N TRP A 117 2.59 -6.62 -4.96
CA TRP A 117 3.52 -7.57 -4.36
C TRP A 117 3.22 -8.99 -4.79
N ASP A 118 4.25 -9.83 -4.70
CA ASP A 118 4.20 -11.27 -4.89
C ASP A 118 5.07 -11.93 -3.82
N THR A 119 4.45 -12.66 -2.91
CA THR A 119 5.08 -13.51 -1.90
C THR A 119 4.67 -14.96 -2.22
N PRO A 120 5.46 -15.67 -3.05
CA PRO A 120 5.08 -16.98 -3.57
C PRO A 120 4.90 -18.04 -2.48
N ALA A 121 4.08 -19.05 -2.77
CA ALA A 121 3.95 -20.21 -1.88
C ALA A 121 5.21 -21.09 -1.85
N ASP A 122 5.96 -21.18 -2.95
CA ASP A 122 7.25 -21.89 -2.99
C ASP A 122 8.36 -20.96 -2.51
N LEU A 123 8.99 -21.32 -1.40
CA LEU A 123 10.11 -20.57 -0.80
C LEU A 123 11.35 -20.49 -1.70
N LYS A 124 11.42 -21.25 -2.80
CA LYS A 124 12.47 -21.13 -3.81
C LYS A 124 12.28 -19.90 -4.71
N ASP A 125 11.04 -19.44 -4.88
CA ASP A 125 10.75 -18.27 -5.68
C ASP A 125 10.95 -17.01 -4.83
N PRO A 126 11.59 -15.96 -5.38
CA PRO A 126 11.85 -14.74 -4.62
C PRO A 126 10.59 -13.90 -4.46
N ASN A 127 10.47 -13.23 -3.31
CA ASN A 127 9.48 -12.17 -3.12
C ASN A 127 9.72 -11.02 -4.09
N LYS A 128 8.64 -10.44 -4.63
CA LYS A 128 8.68 -9.31 -5.56
C LYS A 128 7.78 -8.19 -5.07
N VAL A 129 8.14 -6.97 -5.43
CA VAL A 129 7.35 -5.76 -5.23
C VAL A 129 7.41 -4.91 -6.49
N TYR A 130 6.32 -4.24 -6.82
CA TYR A 130 6.20 -3.40 -7.99
C TYR A 130 5.38 -2.15 -7.68
N THR A 131 5.69 -1.06 -8.37
CA THR A 131 4.91 0.17 -8.27
C THR A 131 4.82 0.84 -9.62
N GLU A 132 3.67 1.46 -9.87
CA GLU A 132 3.40 2.16 -11.10
C GLU A 132 2.57 3.41 -10.81
N ILE A 133 2.81 4.47 -11.58
CA ILE A 133 2.03 5.71 -11.54
C ILE A 133 1.40 5.87 -12.92
N GLN A 134 0.07 5.94 -12.96
CA GLN A 134 -0.70 6.01 -14.19
C GLN A 134 -1.74 7.13 -14.16
N GLU A 135 -2.28 7.45 -15.33
CA GLU A 135 -3.38 8.39 -15.46
C GLU A 135 -4.62 7.95 -14.67
N LEU A 136 -5.51 8.91 -14.44
CA LEU A 136 -6.75 8.69 -13.70
C LEU A 136 -7.55 7.54 -14.31
N PHE A 137 -8.01 6.61 -13.47
CA PHE A 137 -8.86 5.48 -13.87
C PHE A 137 -8.16 4.39 -14.70
N HIS A 138 -6.83 4.42 -14.85
CA HIS A 138 -6.10 3.40 -15.60
C HIS A 138 -6.37 1.97 -15.10
N PHE A 139 -6.44 1.76 -13.78
CA PHE A 139 -6.69 0.45 -13.18
C PHE A 139 -8.19 0.17 -12.93
N MET A 140 -9.11 1.05 -13.40
CA MET A 140 -10.57 0.88 -13.25
C MET A 140 -11.27 0.33 -14.49
N ASP A 141 -10.55 0.06 -15.59
CA ASP A 141 -11.19 -0.44 -16.80
C ASP A 141 -11.72 -1.89 -16.63
N GLU A 142 -12.74 -2.27 -17.41
CA GLU A 142 -13.43 -3.56 -17.30
C GLU A 142 -12.53 -4.79 -17.57
N LYS A 143 -11.31 -4.57 -18.08
CA LYS A 143 -10.31 -5.62 -18.30
C LYS A 143 -9.23 -5.63 -17.23
N GLY A 144 -9.09 -4.52 -16.51
CA GLY A 144 -8.10 -4.24 -15.49
C GLY A 144 -6.69 -4.44 -16.03
N ASN A 145 -6.00 -3.37 -16.42
CA ASN A 145 -4.57 -3.43 -16.74
C ASN A 145 -3.78 -3.69 -15.46
N TRP A 146 -3.73 -4.97 -15.10
CA TRP A 146 -3.19 -5.54 -13.87
C TRP A 146 -1.97 -6.43 -14.19
N GLU A 147 -1.41 -6.35 -15.39
CA GLU A 147 -0.20 -7.10 -15.73
C GLU A 147 1.01 -6.40 -15.08
N PHE A 148 1.69 -7.09 -14.14
CA PHE A 148 2.90 -6.62 -13.47
C PHE A 148 3.95 -7.73 -13.33
#